data_AF-A0A182R819-F1
#
_entry.id   AF-A0A182R819-F1
#
_cell.length_a   1.000
_cell.length_b   1.000
_cell.length_c   1.000
_cell.angle_alpha   90.00
_cell.angle_beta   90.00
_cell.angle_gamma   90.00
#
_symmetry.space_group_name_H-M   'P 1'
#
loop_
_entity.id
_entity.type
_entity.pdbx_description
1 polymer ?
#
loop_
_entity_poly.entity_id
_entity_poly.type
_entity_poly.pdbx_seq_one_letter_code
_entity_poly.pdbx_strand_id
1 'polypeptide(L)'
;MSNNEDGVKMVRYAADQIETLCPQVINAALILAARPNSKVAQENMEAYRQAWEIQVRILTEAVDDITTIDDFLAVSENHILEDVNKCVLALQEGDALDLRNTAGAIQGRSARVCNVVEAEMDNYEPCIYTKRVLEAVKVLREQVMSKFAQRVDVAVDALSSNSPKDVDENDFIDASRLVYDGVREIRRAVLMNRSSDELDTDTEFEPVEDMTVETRSRSSAHTGDQTIDEYPEISGITTAREAMRKMNEEDKQKIMQQVELFRREKLTFDSEVAKWDDTGNDIIYLAKHMCMIMMEMTDFTRGRGPLKTTMDVINAAKKISEAGTKLDKLTREIADQCPESSTKKDLLAYLQRIALYCHQIQITSKVKADVQNISGELIVSGLDSATSLIQAAKNLMNAVVYTVKYSYVASTKYTRQGTVSSPIVVWKMKAPEKKPLVRPEKPEEVRAKVRRASQKKTQNPVHALSEFQSPTDAV
;
A
#
# COMPACT_ATOMS: atom_id res chain seq x y z
N MET A 1 -13.81 0.87 16.04
CA MET A 1 -15.26 0.61 15.91
C MET A 1 -15.69 0.99 14.51
N SER A 2 -16.47 0.15 13.82
CA SER A 2 -16.83 0.35 12.41
C SER A 2 -17.93 1.40 12.23
N ASN A 3 -17.81 2.21 11.18
CA ASN A 3 -18.83 3.18 10.76
C ASN A 3 -19.80 2.61 9.71
N ASN A 4 -19.64 1.34 9.31
CA ASN A 4 -20.53 0.65 8.37
C ASN A 4 -21.79 0.17 9.12
N GLU A 5 -22.84 1.00 9.14
CA GLU A 5 -24.08 0.69 9.88
C GLU A 5 -24.74 -0.63 9.46
N ASP A 6 -24.71 -0.96 8.17
CA ASP A 6 -25.34 -2.18 7.65
C ASP A 6 -24.50 -3.42 7.98
N GLY A 7 -23.18 -3.34 7.87
CA GLY A 7 -22.29 -4.41 8.34
C GLY A 7 -22.44 -4.68 9.84
N VAL A 8 -22.55 -3.63 10.67
CA VAL A 8 -22.77 -3.77 12.12
C VAL A 8 -24.11 -4.45 12.44
N LYS A 9 -25.17 -4.17 11.66
CA LYS A 9 -26.46 -4.88 11.80
C LYS A 9 -26.31 -6.36 11.46
N MET A 10 -25.59 -6.70 10.38
CA MET A 10 -25.35 -8.09 9.98
C MET A 10 -24.58 -8.87 11.05
N VAL A 11 -23.54 -8.27 11.64
CA VAL A 11 -22.80 -8.88 12.76
C VAL A 11 -23.70 -9.14 13.96
N ARG A 12 -24.52 -8.15 14.37
CA ARG A 12 -25.44 -8.32 15.50
C ARG A 12 -26.47 -9.41 15.25
N TYR A 13 -27.01 -9.47 14.03
CA TYR A 13 -27.96 -10.51 13.65
C TYR A 13 -27.32 -11.90 13.65
N ALA A 14 -26.12 -12.05 13.08
CA ALA A 14 -25.40 -13.31 13.08
C ALA A 14 -25.02 -13.77 14.50
N ALA A 15 -24.69 -12.83 15.40
CA ALA A 15 -24.39 -13.12 16.79
C ALA A 15 -25.62 -13.61 17.58
N ASP A 16 -26.78 -12.96 17.41
CA ASP A 16 -28.05 -13.38 18.03
C ASP A 16 -28.46 -14.80 17.62
N GLN A 17 -28.22 -15.15 16.36
CA GLN A 17 -28.46 -16.50 15.86
C GLN A 17 -27.52 -17.54 16.49
N ILE A 18 -26.24 -17.21 16.72
CA ILE A 18 -25.32 -18.08 17.46
C ILE A 18 -25.78 -18.27 18.90
N GLU A 19 -26.18 -17.18 19.57
CA GLU A 19 -26.66 -17.23 20.95
C GLU A 19 -27.88 -18.14 21.09
N THR A 20 -28.80 -18.07 20.12
CA THR A 20 -29.99 -18.92 20.06
C THR A 20 -29.66 -20.39 19.72
N LEU A 21 -28.66 -20.63 18.89
CA LEU A 21 -28.27 -21.98 18.44
C LEU A 21 -27.44 -22.73 19.48
N CYS A 22 -26.57 -22.03 20.22
CA CYS A 22 -25.66 -22.60 21.22
C CYS A 22 -26.32 -23.60 22.19
N PRO A 23 -27.42 -23.27 22.91
CA PRO A 23 -28.06 -24.23 23.81
C PRO A 23 -28.63 -25.46 23.09
N GLN A 24 -29.03 -25.34 21.82
CA GLN A 24 -29.56 -26.44 21.04
C GLN A 24 -28.46 -27.46 20.68
N VAL A 25 -27.27 -26.97 20.33
CA VAL A 25 -26.09 -27.80 20.08
C VAL A 25 -25.68 -28.55 21.36
N ILE A 26 -25.65 -27.86 22.50
CA ILE A 26 -25.35 -28.47 23.81
C ILE A 26 -26.36 -29.58 24.13
N ASN A 27 -27.66 -29.30 23.94
CA ASN A 27 -28.71 -30.28 24.19
C ASN A 27 -28.59 -31.50 23.26
N ALA A 28 -28.28 -31.30 21.99
CA ALA A 28 -28.04 -32.40 21.04
C ALA A 28 -26.86 -33.27 21.49
N ALA A 29 -25.78 -32.66 21.97
CA ALA A 29 -24.60 -33.36 22.48
C ALA A 29 -24.92 -34.16 23.76
N LEU A 30 -25.68 -33.58 24.70
CA LEU A 30 -26.13 -34.26 25.91
C LEU A 30 -27.02 -35.47 25.61
N ILE A 31 -27.93 -35.35 24.64
CA ILE A 31 -28.79 -36.46 24.20
C ILE A 31 -27.93 -37.58 23.59
N LEU A 32 -26.96 -37.23 22.75
CA LEU A 32 -26.04 -38.20 22.16
C LEU A 32 -25.18 -38.89 23.22
N ALA A 33 -24.66 -38.14 24.19
CA ALA A 33 -23.87 -38.69 25.30
C ALA A 33 -24.69 -39.69 26.14
N ALA A 34 -25.97 -39.40 26.38
CA ALA A 34 -26.88 -40.31 27.07
C ALA A 34 -27.27 -41.54 26.24
N ARG A 35 -27.25 -41.43 24.89
CA ARG A 35 -27.70 -42.47 23.96
C ARG A 35 -26.78 -42.61 22.74
N PRO A 36 -25.52 -43.05 22.93
CA PRO A 36 -24.49 -43.00 21.89
C PRO A 36 -24.80 -43.90 20.69
N ASN A 37 -25.56 -44.99 20.88
CA ASN A 37 -25.92 -45.94 19.82
C ASN A 37 -27.22 -45.57 19.09
N SER A 38 -27.91 -44.48 19.48
CA SER A 38 -29.15 -44.08 18.84
C SER A 38 -28.85 -43.34 17.54
N LYS A 39 -29.27 -43.94 16.41
CA LYS A 39 -29.10 -43.33 15.08
C LYS A 39 -29.73 -41.93 14.99
N VAL A 40 -30.92 -41.74 15.57
CA VAL A 40 -31.60 -40.43 15.60
C VAL A 40 -30.80 -39.41 16.40
N ALA A 41 -30.19 -39.80 17.53
CA ALA A 41 -29.35 -38.90 18.31
C ALA A 41 -28.06 -38.51 17.56
N GLN A 42 -27.47 -39.46 16.82
CA GLN A 42 -26.31 -39.21 15.95
C GLN A 42 -26.65 -38.26 14.81
N GLU A 43 -27.75 -38.51 14.09
CA GLU A 43 -28.23 -37.66 12.99
C GLU A 43 -28.60 -36.25 13.48
N ASN A 44 -29.25 -36.14 14.64
CA ASN A 44 -29.59 -34.85 15.25
C ASN A 44 -28.33 -34.07 15.65
N MET A 45 -27.35 -34.72 16.29
CA MET A 45 -26.09 -34.08 16.63
C MET A 45 -25.33 -33.60 15.39
N GLU A 46 -25.30 -34.43 14.34
CA GLU A 46 -24.66 -34.05 13.07
C GLU A 46 -25.32 -32.84 12.42
N ALA A 47 -26.66 -32.77 12.43
CA ALA A 47 -27.39 -31.61 11.93
C ALA A 47 -27.05 -30.33 12.70
N TYR A 48 -27.01 -30.39 14.04
CA TYR A 48 -26.63 -29.24 14.86
C TYR A 48 -25.16 -28.87 14.76
N ARG A 49 -24.27 -29.85 14.54
CA ARG A 49 -22.84 -29.61 14.26
C ARG A 49 -22.67 -28.81 12.97
N GLN A 50 -23.33 -29.24 11.89
CA GLN A 50 -23.29 -28.52 10.60
C GLN A 50 -23.90 -27.12 10.71
N ALA A 51 -25.05 -26.99 11.40
CA ALA A 51 -25.68 -25.69 11.63
C ALA A 51 -24.75 -24.74 12.40
N TRP A 52 -24.05 -25.26 13.42
CA TRP A 52 -23.08 -24.49 14.21
C TRP A 52 -21.90 -24.02 13.34
N GLU A 53 -21.28 -24.93 12.58
CA GLU A 53 -20.16 -24.61 11.68
C GLU A 53 -20.55 -23.54 10.65
N ILE A 54 -21.75 -23.65 10.06
CA ILE A 54 -22.28 -22.66 9.11
C ILE A 54 -22.50 -21.31 9.80
N GLN A 55 -23.15 -21.30 10.97
CA GLN A 55 -23.50 -20.04 11.65
C GLN A 55 -22.26 -19.30 12.17
N VAL A 56 -21.25 -20.03 12.68
CA VAL A 56 -19.95 -19.48 13.05
C VAL A 56 -19.25 -18.88 11.83
N ARG A 57 -19.29 -19.55 10.68
CA ARG A 57 -18.73 -19.01 9.43
C ARG A 57 -19.41 -17.71 9.02
N ILE A 58 -20.75 -17.66 9.04
CA ILE A 58 -21.52 -16.44 8.72
C ILE A 58 -21.15 -15.28 9.64
N LEU A 59 -21.05 -15.52 10.96
CA LEU A 59 -20.61 -14.47 11.88
C LEU A 59 -19.19 -14.01 11.58
N THR A 60 -18.29 -14.94 11.26
CA THR A 60 -16.89 -14.63 10.95
C THR A 60 -16.79 -13.76 9.70
N GLU A 61 -17.47 -14.13 8.61
CA GLU A 61 -17.53 -13.35 7.37
C GLU A 61 -18.14 -11.97 7.60
N ALA A 62 -19.22 -11.87 8.37
CA ALA A 62 -19.83 -10.57 8.71
C ALA A 62 -18.88 -9.67 9.53
N VAL A 63 -18.05 -10.25 10.41
CA VAL A 63 -17.03 -9.51 11.16
C VAL A 63 -15.88 -9.08 10.24
N ASP A 64 -15.49 -9.92 9.29
CA ASP A 64 -14.49 -9.57 8.27
C ASP A 64 -14.96 -8.37 7.43
N ASP A 65 -16.23 -8.30 7.02
CA ASP A 65 -16.78 -7.20 6.23
C ASP A 65 -16.73 -5.82 6.92
N ILE A 66 -16.66 -5.79 8.25
CA ILE A 66 -16.56 -4.54 9.03
C ILE A 66 -15.15 -4.25 9.56
N THR A 67 -14.20 -5.14 9.27
CA THR A 67 -12.79 -5.06 9.68
C THR A 67 -11.94 -4.85 8.44
N THR A 68 -10.88 -4.04 8.53
CA THR A 68 -10.00 -3.87 7.37
C THR A 68 -9.08 -5.08 7.22
N ILE A 69 -8.80 -5.48 5.98
CA ILE A 69 -7.82 -6.55 5.72
C ILE A 69 -6.42 -6.17 6.22
N ASP A 70 -6.09 -4.87 6.21
CA ASP A 70 -4.77 -4.39 6.62
C ASP A 70 -4.54 -4.59 8.13
N ASP A 71 -5.53 -4.21 8.96
CA ASP A 71 -5.48 -4.44 10.41
C ASP A 71 -5.43 -5.94 10.72
N PHE A 72 -6.27 -6.73 10.05
CA PHE A 72 -6.29 -8.17 10.23
C PHE A 72 -4.94 -8.82 9.89
N LEU A 73 -4.31 -8.44 8.77
CA LEU A 73 -3.01 -8.98 8.36
C LEU A 73 -1.87 -8.51 9.26
N ALA A 74 -1.86 -7.25 9.70
CA ALA A 74 -0.85 -6.73 10.61
C ALA A 74 -0.90 -7.44 11.97
N VAL A 75 -2.09 -7.59 12.54
CA VAL A 75 -2.30 -8.31 13.81
C VAL A 75 -1.98 -9.79 13.65
N SER A 76 -2.35 -10.41 12.52
CA SER A 76 -2.03 -11.83 12.25
C SER A 76 -0.53 -12.08 12.11
N GLU A 77 0.21 -11.19 11.42
CA GLU A 77 1.67 -11.28 11.31
C GLU A 77 2.33 -11.24 12.69
N ASN A 78 1.92 -10.31 13.56
CA ASN A 78 2.46 -10.18 14.92
C ASN A 78 2.19 -11.42 15.78
N HIS A 79 0.97 -11.95 15.71
CA HIS A 79 0.64 -13.16 16.46
C HIS A 79 1.33 -14.41 15.90
N ILE A 80 1.52 -14.51 14.59
CA ILE A 80 2.30 -15.61 14.00
C ILE A 80 3.75 -15.55 14.48
N LEU A 81 4.35 -14.35 14.56
CA LEU A 81 5.68 -14.18 15.13
C LEU A 81 5.75 -14.62 16.60
N GLU A 82 4.77 -14.21 17.41
CA GLU A 82 4.67 -14.60 18.81
C GLU A 82 4.50 -16.13 18.96
N ASP A 83 3.59 -16.72 18.19
CA ASP A 83 3.32 -18.16 18.23
C ASP A 83 4.53 -18.95 17.73
N VAL A 84 5.24 -18.49 16.69
CA VAL A 84 6.50 -19.10 16.22
C VAL A 84 7.57 -19.05 17.30
N ASN A 85 7.75 -17.93 17.99
CA ASN A 85 8.70 -17.82 19.09
C ASN A 85 8.35 -18.79 20.23
N LYS A 86 7.07 -18.87 20.62
CA LYS A 86 6.60 -19.85 21.63
C LYS A 86 6.81 -21.29 21.19
N CYS A 87 6.58 -21.59 19.91
CA CYS A 87 6.76 -22.91 19.33
C CYS A 87 8.25 -23.34 19.36
N VAL A 88 9.16 -22.43 19.03
CA VAL A 88 10.62 -22.66 19.13
C VAL A 88 11.07 -22.81 20.58
N LEU A 89 10.54 -21.99 21.50
CA LEU A 89 10.84 -22.12 22.93
C LEU A 89 10.36 -23.46 23.49
N ALA A 90 9.15 -23.89 23.15
CA ALA A 90 8.62 -25.19 23.57
C ALA A 90 9.50 -26.35 23.08
N LEU A 91 10.06 -26.24 21.86
CA LEU A 91 11.05 -27.21 21.37
C LEU A 91 12.31 -27.22 22.24
N GLN A 92 12.88 -26.05 22.55
CA GLN A 92 14.11 -25.92 23.35
C GLN A 92 13.92 -26.38 24.81
N GLU A 93 12.73 -26.18 25.36
CA GLU A 93 12.35 -26.64 26.70
C GLU A 93 11.96 -28.13 26.73
N GLY A 94 11.80 -28.76 25.55
CA GLY A 94 11.41 -30.15 25.42
C GLY A 94 9.94 -30.43 25.75
N ASP A 95 9.07 -29.42 25.69
CA ASP A 95 7.64 -29.57 25.95
C ASP A 95 6.86 -29.95 24.68
N ALA A 96 6.63 -31.25 24.50
CA ALA A 96 5.91 -31.77 23.35
C ALA A 96 4.43 -31.32 23.28
N LEU A 97 3.78 -31.08 24.43
CA LEU A 97 2.38 -30.69 24.46
C LEU A 97 2.22 -29.24 24.02
N ASP A 98 3.03 -28.35 24.58
CA ASP A 98 3.01 -26.93 24.22
C ASP A 98 3.51 -26.70 22.80
N LEU A 99 4.50 -27.47 22.33
CA LEU A 99 4.91 -27.48 20.92
C LEU A 99 3.73 -27.82 19.99
N ARG A 100 2.94 -28.84 20.32
CA ARG A 100 1.77 -29.23 19.51
C ARG A 100 0.66 -28.19 19.56
N ASN A 101 0.39 -27.62 20.73
CA ASN A 101 -0.65 -26.61 20.90
C ASN A 101 -0.31 -25.32 20.13
N THR A 102 0.92 -24.84 20.26
CA THR A 102 1.41 -23.64 19.55
C THR A 102 1.46 -23.87 18.04
N ALA A 103 1.93 -25.04 17.58
CA ALA A 103 1.88 -25.40 16.16
C ALA A 103 0.44 -25.44 15.60
N GLY A 104 -0.52 -25.96 16.36
CA GLY A 104 -1.94 -25.94 15.99
C GLY A 104 -2.49 -24.51 15.84
N ALA A 105 -2.09 -23.59 16.73
CA ALA A 105 -2.45 -22.18 16.62
C ALA A 105 -1.85 -21.52 15.37
N ILE A 106 -0.56 -21.79 15.07
CA ILE A 106 0.11 -21.32 13.85
C ILE A 106 -0.62 -21.81 12.60
N GLN A 107 -0.97 -23.10 12.55
CA GLN A 107 -1.71 -23.70 11.44
C GLN A 107 -3.09 -23.06 11.26
N GLY A 108 -3.85 -22.90 12.35
CA GLY A 108 -5.16 -22.26 12.33
C GLY A 108 -5.11 -20.81 11.85
N ARG A 109 -4.18 -20.00 12.39
CA ARG A 109 -4.01 -18.60 11.98
C ARG A 109 -3.55 -18.49 10.52
N SER A 110 -2.61 -19.31 10.09
CA SER A 110 -2.09 -19.29 8.71
C SER A 110 -3.18 -19.68 7.71
N ALA A 111 -3.99 -20.70 8.02
CA ALA A 111 -5.16 -21.05 7.21
C ALA A 111 -6.18 -19.91 7.16
N ARG A 112 -6.43 -19.25 8.30
CA ARG A 112 -7.36 -18.11 8.39
C ARG A 112 -6.87 -16.89 7.60
N VAL A 113 -5.57 -16.61 7.59
CA VAL A 113 -4.94 -15.58 6.75
C VAL A 113 -5.19 -15.89 5.27
N CYS A 114 -4.88 -17.11 4.84
CA CYS A 114 -5.08 -17.51 3.45
C CYS A 114 -6.55 -17.39 3.00
N ASN A 115 -7.50 -17.80 3.84
CA ASN A 115 -8.93 -17.76 3.51
C ASN A 115 -9.46 -16.33 3.38
N VAL A 116 -9.11 -15.43 4.30
CA VAL A 116 -9.57 -14.04 4.21
C VAL A 116 -8.94 -13.29 3.05
N VAL A 117 -7.66 -13.54 2.78
CA VAL A 117 -7.00 -12.93 1.63
C VAL A 117 -7.61 -13.43 0.32
N GLU A 118 -7.89 -14.73 0.19
CA GLU A 118 -8.60 -15.27 -0.99
C GLU A 118 -9.98 -14.64 -1.17
N ALA A 119 -10.80 -14.61 -0.11
CA ALA A 119 -12.13 -14.02 -0.15
C ALA A 119 -12.09 -12.52 -0.50
N GLU A 120 -11.12 -11.77 0.04
CA GLU A 120 -10.93 -10.36 -0.32
C GLU A 120 -10.50 -10.22 -1.78
N MET A 121 -9.64 -11.10 -2.30
CA MET A 121 -9.22 -11.04 -3.71
C MET A 121 -10.37 -11.32 -4.69
N ASP A 122 -11.40 -12.07 -4.29
CA ASP A 122 -12.61 -12.30 -5.10
C ASP A 122 -13.43 -11.01 -5.33
N ASN A 123 -13.25 -9.98 -4.50
CA ASN A 123 -13.86 -8.66 -4.67
C ASN A 123 -13.22 -7.85 -5.82
N TYR A 124 -12.10 -8.31 -6.37
CA TYR A 124 -11.35 -7.62 -7.42
C TYR A 124 -11.42 -8.39 -8.75
N GLU A 125 -11.44 -7.66 -9.87
CA GLU A 125 -11.31 -8.28 -11.19
C GLU A 125 -9.94 -8.98 -11.31
N PRO A 126 -9.88 -10.23 -11.82
CA PRO A 126 -8.63 -10.97 -11.98
C PRO A 126 -7.55 -10.18 -12.75
N CYS A 127 -6.44 -9.89 -12.09
CA CYS A 127 -5.34 -9.09 -12.65
C CYS A 127 -3.98 -9.52 -12.09
N ILE A 128 -2.90 -8.77 -12.36
CA ILE A 128 -1.56 -9.11 -11.82
C ILE A 128 -1.54 -9.02 -10.30
N TYR A 129 -2.25 -8.05 -9.73
CA TYR A 129 -2.33 -7.90 -8.28
C TYR A 129 -2.92 -9.14 -7.64
N THR A 130 -4.16 -9.51 -8.01
CA THR A 130 -4.83 -10.67 -7.44
C THR A 130 -4.04 -11.95 -7.70
N LYS A 131 -3.48 -12.15 -8.90
CA LYS A 131 -2.60 -13.30 -9.18
C LYS A 131 -1.37 -13.36 -8.27
N ARG A 132 -0.72 -12.23 -8.02
CA ARG A 132 0.48 -12.19 -7.17
C ARG A 132 0.13 -12.49 -5.71
N VAL A 133 -0.95 -11.91 -5.21
CA VAL A 133 -1.45 -12.18 -3.86
C VAL A 133 -1.82 -13.66 -3.71
N LEU A 134 -2.59 -14.20 -4.66
CA LEU A 134 -2.99 -15.61 -4.65
C LEU A 134 -1.81 -16.57 -4.81
N GLU A 135 -0.75 -16.20 -5.52
CA GLU A 135 0.48 -17.00 -5.58
C GLU A 135 1.19 -17.04 -4.22
N ALA A 136 1.30 -15.90 -3.52
CA ALA A 136 1.86 -15.87 -2.17
C ALA A 136 1.04 -16.72 -1.18
N VAL A 137 -0.30 -16.64 -1.27
CA VAL A 137 -1.22 -17.49 -0.50
C VAL A 137 -0.99 -18.98 -0.80
N LYS A 138 -0.87 -19.33 -2.09
CA LYS A 138 -0.62 -20.71 -2.52
C LYS A 138 0.70 -21.25 -1.98
N VAL A 139 1.78 -20.46 -2.05
CA VAL A 139 3.10 -20.84 -1.51
C VAL A 139 3.02 -21.09 -0.01
N LEU A 140 2.38 -20.20 0.76
CA LEU A 140 2.20 -20.40 2.20
C LEU A 140 1.43 -21.70 2.47
N ARG A 141 0.25 -21.85 1.83
CA ARG A 141 -0.67 -22.96 2.07
C ARG A 141 -0.11 -24.32 1.67
N GLU A 142 0.43 -24.44 0.46
CA GLU A 142 0.79 -25.74 -0.12
C GLU A 142 2.23 -26.15 0.18
N GLN A 143 3.16 -25.19 0.34
CA GLN A 143 4.59 -25.49 0.49
C GLN A 143 5.07 -25.26 1.91
N VAL A 144 4.91 -24.04 2.41
CA VAL A 144 5.47 -23.64 3.72
C VAL A 144 4.78 -24.38 4.86
N MET A 145 3.45 -24.37 4.90
CA MET A 145 2.68 -25.04 5.96
C MET A 145 2.86 -26.57 5.94
N SER A 146 3.00 -27.17 4.76
CA SER A 146 3.30 -28.60 4.65
C SER A 146 4.68 -28.93 5.23
N LYS A 147 5.69 -28.10 4.95
CA LYS A 147 7.04 -28.29 5.51
C LYS A 147 7.02 -28.11 7.03
N PHE A 148 6.39 -27.04 7.53
CA PHE A 148 6.28 -26.77 8.96
C PHE A 148 5.57 -27.91 9.71
N ALA A 149 4.42 -28.38 9.22
CA ALA A 149 3.69 -29.50 9.82
C ALA A 149 4.55 -30.76 9.93
N GLN A 150 5.29 -31.10 8.86
CA GLN A 150 6.20 -32.25 8.88
C GLN A 150 7.29 -32.11 9.95
N ARG A 151 7.84 -30.91 10.15
CA ARG A 151 8.87 -30.68 11.17
C ARG A 151 8.29 -30.72 12.59
N VAL A 152 7.08 -30.23 12.79
CA VAL A 152 6.34 -30.36 14.05
C VAL A 152 6.10 -31.82 14.40
N ASP A 153 5.60 -32.63 13.47
CA ASP A 153 5.35 -34.05 13.74
C ASP A 153 6.63 -34.78 14.16
N VAL A 154 7.75 -34.55 13.44
CA VAL A 154 9.06 -35.14 13.79
C VAL A 154 9.53 -34.69 15.16
N ALA A 155 9.42 -33.40 15.48
CA ALA A 155 9.85 -32.84 16.76
C ALA A 155 9.00 -33.37 17.93
N VAL A 156 7.68 -33.39 17.78
CA VAL A 156 6.75 -33.93 18.79
C VAL A 156 7.01 -35.43 19.01
N ASP A 157 7.20 -36.21 17.95
CA ASP A 157 7.51 -37.64 18.05
C ASP A 157 8.86 -37.91 18.72
N ALA A 158 9.85 -37.06 18.46
CA ALA A 158 11.18 -37.14 19.09
C ALA A 158 11.12 -36.83 20.59
N LEU A 159 10.41 -35.76 20.98
CA LEU A 159 10.23 -35.36 22.37
C LEU A 159 9.35 -36.33 23.17
N SER A 160 8.38 -36.98 22.50
CA SER A 160 7.49 -37.97 23.12
C SER A 160 8.12 -39.36 23.23
N SER A 161 9.27 -39.58 22.59
CA SER A 161 10.00 -40.87 22.59
C SER A 161 10.95 -40.97 23.79
N ASN A 162 10.95 -42.12 24.47
CA ASN A 162 11.87 -42.42 25.59
C ASN A 162 13.35 -42.52 25.19
N SER A 163 13.66 -42.50 23.89
CA SER A 163 15.02 -42.39 23.37
C SER A 163 15.21 -40.98 22.80
N PRO A 164 16.19 -40.18 23.27
CA PRO A 164 16.46 -38.88 22.72
C PRO A 164 16.87 -39.06 21.25
N LYS A 165 15.98 -38.66 20.35
CA LYS A 165 16.32 -38.49 18.94
C LYS A 165 16.76 -37.04 18.80
N ASP A 166 17.94 -36.82 18.23
CA ASP A 166 18.39 -35.47 17.93
C ASP A 166 17.41 -34.85 16.91
N VAL A 167 16.68 -33.83 17.37
CA VAL A 167 15.90 -32.97 16.48
C VAL A 167 16.89 -32.01 15.85
N ASP A 168 16.82 -31.85 14.53
CA ASP A 168 17.54 -30.77 13.86
C ASP A 168 16.83 -29.45 14.18
N GLU A 169 17.21 -28.84 15.30
CA GLU A 169 16.62 -27.58 15.78
C GLU A 169 16.78 -26.46 14.75
N ASN A 170 17.90 -26.42 14.01
CA ASN A 170 18.12 -25.37 13.00
C ASN A 170 17.11 -25.49 11.87
N ASP A 171 16.88 -26.69 11.35
CA ASP A 171 15.91 -26.91 10.29
C ASP A 171 14.44 -26.72 10.77
N PHE A 172 14.14 -27.00 12.04
CA PHE A 172 12.85 -26.66 12.65
C PHE A 172 12.65 -25.14 12.75
N ILE A 173 13.65 -24.42 13.25
CA ILE A 173 13.62 -22.95 13.37
C ILE A 173 13.48 -22.32 11.97
N ASP A 174 14.21 -22.83 10.98
CA ASP A 174 14.09 -22.37 9.60
C ASP A 174 12.69 -22.63 9.03
N ALA A 175 12.10 -23.81 9.27
CA ALA A 175 10.74 -24.11 8.85
C ALA A 175 9.69 -23.20 9.52
N SER A 176 9.87 -22.90 10.81
CA SER A 176 8.99 -22.02 11.58
C SER A 176 9.10 -20.56 11.11
N ARG A 177 10.32 -20.10 10.83
CA ARG A 177 10.59 -18.77 10.27
C ARG A 177 9.94 -18.58 8.90
N LEU A 178 9.95 -19.62 8.05
CA LEU A 178 9.29 -19.56 6.74
C LEU A 178 7.78 -19.31 6.85
N VAL A 179 7.11 -19.76 7.93
CA VAL A 179 5.70 -19.46 8.15
C VAL A 179 5.48 -17.97 8.35
N TYR A 180 6.27 -17.35 9.23
CA TYR A 180 6.23 -15.91 9.44
C TYR A 180 6.57 -15.13 8.16
N ASP A 181 7.64 -15.51 7.46
CA ASP A 181 8.04 -14.86 6.21
C ASP A 181 6.97 -15.02 5.12
N GLY A 182 6.28 -16.17 5.05
CA GLY A 182 5.18 -16.41 4.13
C GLY A 182 3.95 -15.53 4.40
N VAL A 183 3.53 -15.41 5.68
CA VAL A 183 2.44 -14.50 6.08
C VAL A 183 2.82 -13.05 5.80
N ARG A 184 4.08 -12.66 6.09
CA ARG A 184 4.61 -11.32 5.81
C ARG A 184 4.63 -11.02 4.32
N GLU A 185 4.98 -11.99 3.47
CA GLU A 185 4.98 -11.81 2.03
C GLU A 185 3.56 -11.67 1.47
N ILE A 186 2.57 -12.39 2.02
CA ILE A 186 1.16 -12.16 1.69
C ILE A 186 0.75 -10.73 2.03
N ARG A 187 1.05 -10.27 3.26
CA ARG A 187 0.76 -8.88 3.67
C ARG A 187 1.42 -7.87 2.73
N ARG A 188 2.70 -8.05 2.41
CA ARG A 188 3.41 -7.20 1.43
C ARG A 188 2.77 -7.26 0.05
N ALA A 189 2.32 -8.42 -0.40
CA ALA A 189 1.66 -8.57 -1.69
C ALA A 189 0.32 -7.82 -1.74
N VAL A 190 -0.48 -7.92 -0.67
CA VAL A 190 -1.75 -7.20 -0.52
C VAL A 190 -1.50 -5.69 -0.50
N LEU A 191 -0.51 -5.24 0.25
CA LEU A 191 -0.13 -3.84 0.38
C LEU A 191 0.58 -3.27 -0.86
N MET A 192 1.23 -4.07 -1.70
CA MET A 192 1.99 -3.55 -2.85
C MET A 192 1.12 -3.04 -4.02
N ASN A 193 -0.19 -3.28 -4.00
CA ASN A 193 -1.14 -2.62 -4.91
C ASN A 193 -1.92 -1.50 -4.22
N ARG A 194 -1.66 -1.27 -2.92
CA ARG A 194 -2.11 -0.12 -2.16
C ARG A 194 -0.93 0.86 -2.12
N SER A 195 -1.16 2.12 -2.45
CA SER A 195 -0.15 3.15 -2.22
C SER A 195 0.26 3.13 -0.74
N SER A 196 1.51 3.47 -0.42
CA SER A 196 2.09 3.60 0.94
C SER A 196 1.28 4.44 1.95
N ASP A 197 0.11 4.95 1.56
CA ASP A 197 -0.76 5.90 2.23
C ASP A 197 -1.91 5.22 3.02
N GLU A 198 -1.98 3.87 3.05
CA GLU A 198 -2.95 3.07 3.84
C GLU A 198 -2.32 2.34 5.04
N LEU A 199 -1.00 2.47 5.24
CA LEU A 199 -0.32 1.95 6.43
C LEU A 199 -0.43 2.97 7.57
N ASP A 200 -1.24 2.68 8.58
CA ASP A 200 -1.15 3.33 9.89
C ASP A 200 0.22 2.99 10.50
N THR A 201 1.15 3.93 10.42
CA THR A 201 2.53 3.74 10.90
C THR A 201 2.62 4.01 12.39
N ASP A 202 2.36 2.99 13.21
CA ASP A 202 2.87 2.90 14.60
C ASP A 202 4.07 1.94 14.70
N THR A 203 4.72 1.62 13.57
CA THR A 203 5.93 0.81 13.57
C THR A 203 6.94 1.39 12.61
N GLU A 204 8.01 1.94 13.18
CA GLU A 204 9.19 2.46 12.51
C GLU A 204 9.65 1.51 11.40
N PHE A 205 9.62 1.99 10.16
CA PHE A 205 10.33 1.35 9.07
C PHE A 205 11.30 2.35 8.46
N GLU A 206 12.59 2.12 8.75
CA GLU A 206 13.73 2.67 8.02
C GLU A 206 13.50 2.48 6.50
N PRO A 207 13.48 3.56 5.70
CA PRO A 207 13.24 3.44 4.27
C PRO A 207 14.47 2.83 3.61
N VAL A 208 14.34 1.58 3.16
CA VAL A 208 15.28 0.98 2.21
C VAL A 208 15.25 1.75 0.89
N GLU A 209 16.28 2.56 0.71
CA GLU A 209 16.63 3.30 -0.50
C GLU A 209 16.94 2.36 -1.68
N ASP A 210 15.95 1.81 -2.39
CA ASP A 210 16.17 1.40 -3.78
C ASP A 210 14.87 1.13 -4.56
N MET A 211 14.24 2.18 -5.13
CA MET A 211 13.37 2.05 -6.32
C MET A 211 12.98 3.41 -6.92
N THR A 212 13.95 4.29 -7.21
CA THR A 212 13.69 5.54 -7.98
C THR A 212 14.14 5.46 -9.44
N VAL A 213 14.31 4.26 -9.99
CA VAL A 213 14.74 4.09 -11.38
C VAL A 213 13.55 3.74 -12.27
N GLU A 214 13.10 4.77 -13.00
CA GLU A 214 12.31 4.77 -14.26
C GLU A 214 10.98 5.53 -14.24
N THR A 215 11.05 6.86 -14.08
CA THR A 215 10.28 7.78 -14.94
C THR A 215 11.04 9.08 -15.13
N ARG A 216 12.15 9.03 -15.87
CA ARG A 216 12.78 10.27 -16.40
C ARG A 216 11.93 10.79 -17.54
N SER A 217 11.04 11.74 -17.26
CA SER A 217 10.40 12.56 -18.27
C SER A 217 11.44 13.39 -19.03
N ARG A 218 11.55 13.17 -20.35
CA ARG A 218 12.35 13.97 -21.27
C ARG A 218 11.65 15.29 -21.62
N SER A 219 11.38 16.12 -20.62
CA SER A 219 10.88 17.47 -20.83
C SER A 219 11.56 18.44 -19.87
N SER A 220 12.87 18.56 -20.02
CA SER A 220 13.60 19.75 -19.59
C SER A 220 14.68 20.04 -20.62
N ALA A 221 14.29 20.81 -21.63
CA ALA A 221 15.22 21.42 -22.57
C ALA A 221 14.90 22.92 -22.61
N HIS A 222 15.11 23.61 -21.49
CA HIS A 222 15.49 25.03 -21.39
C HIS A 222 15.35 25.53 -19.94
N THR A 223 16.37 25.28 -19.12
CA THR A 223 16.75 26.21 -18.05
C THR A 223 18.26 26.21 -18.01
N GLY A 224 18.86 27.29 -18.50
CA GLY A 224 20.31 27.48 -18.52
C GLY A 224 20.91 27.33 -17.13
N ASP A 225 22.14 26.84 -17.10
CA ASP A 225 22.95 26.50 -15.94
C ASP A 225 23.48 27.74 -15.20
N GLN A 226 22.58 28.68 -14.87
CA GLN A 226 22.86 29.80 -13.97
C GLN A 226 22.21 29.49 -12.63
N THR A 227 23.00 29.08 -11.65
CA THR A 227 22.57 29.03 -10.25
C THR A 227 22.32 30.47 -9.77
N ILE A 228 21.06 30.90 -9.83
CA ILE A 228 20.61 32.18 -9.29
C ILE A 228 20.67 32.09 -7.76
N ASP A 229 21.49 32.94 -7.15
CA ASP A 229 21.54 33.09 -5.69
C ASP A 229 20.37 33.97 -5.23
N GLU A 230 19.36 33.33 -4.63
CA GLU A 230 18.16 33.97 -4.10
C GLU A 230 18.37 34.57 -2.69
N TYR A 231 19.46 34.20 -2.01
CA TYR A 231 19.81 34.66 -0.66
C TYR A 231 21.27 35.13 -0.60
N PRO A 232 21.66 36.18 -1.36
CA PRO A 232 23.04 36.60 -1.52
C PRO A 232 23.73 37.08 -0.23
N GLU A 233 22.94 37.45 0.79
CA GLU A 233 23.43 37.93 2.09
C GLU A 233 23.60 36.78 3.11
N ILE A 234 23.24 35.54 2.75
CA ILE A 234 23.19 34.40 3.68
C ILE A 234 24.13 33.29 3.21
N SER A 235 25.23 33.12 3.93
CA SER A 235 26.19 32.05 3.65
C SER A 235 25.55 30.66 3.87
N GLY A 236 25.70 29.77 2.88
CA GLY A 236 25.33 28.35 2.97
C GLY A 236 23.94 27.97 2.45
N ILE A 237 23.16 28.91 1.90
CA ILE A 237 21.92 28.66 1.14
C ILE A 237 21.95 29.55 -0.10
N THR A 238 21.68 28.99 -1.28
CA THR A 238 21.61 29.77 -2.53
C THR A 238 20.22 29.78 -3.14
N THR A 239 19.36 28.81 -2.79
CA THR A 239 18.05 28.65 -3.43
C THR A 239 16.94 28.45 -2.42
N ALA A 240 15.71 28.87 -2.76
CA ALA A 240 14.55 28.63 -1.91
C ALA A 240 14.29 27.13 -1.63
N ARG A 241 14.59 26.24 -2.59
CA ARG A 241 14.52 24.79 -2.35
C ARG A 241 15.52 24.33 -1.28
N GLU A 242 16.73 24.88 -1.26
CA GLU A 242 17.70 24.59 -0.21
C GLU A 242 17.25 25.09 1.16
N ALA A 243 16.59 26.27 1.21
CA ALA A 243 15.96 26.77 2.43
C ALA A 243 14.91 25.77 2.95
N MET A 244 14.02 25.26 2.09
CA MET A 244 13.04 24.23 2.48
C MET A 244 13.71 22.95 3.04
N ARG A 245 14.86 22.54 2.49
CA ARG A 245 15.61 21.37 2.99
C ARG A 245 16.20 21.60 4.40
N LYS A 246 16.49 22.86 4.75
CA LYS A 246 17.06 23.25 6.05
C LYS A 246 16.02 23.61 7.11
N MET A 247 14.72 23.45 6.83
CA MET A 247 13.69 23.56 7.86
C MET A 247 13.92 22.57 9.01
N ASN A 248 13.45 22.93 10.20
CA ASN A 248 13.47 22.06 11.37
C ASN A 248 12.60 20.79 11.13
N GLU A 249 12.80 19.77 11.95
CA GLU A 249 12.14 18.48 11.75
C GLU A 249 10.64 18.53 12.03
N GLU A 250 10.20 19.33 13.01
CA GLU A 250 8.77 19.49 13.35
C GLU A 250 7.97 20.07 12.17
N ASP A 251 8.52 21.08 11.49
CA ASP A 251 7.90 21.72 10.34
C ASP A 251 7.93 20.80 9.12
N LYS A 252 9.02 20.04 8.94
CA LYS A 252 9.09 19.00 7.89
C LYS A 252 8.02 17.93 8.07
N GLN A 253 7.78 17.50 9.31
CA GLN A 253 6.71 16.55 9.61
C GLN A 253 5.33 17.12 9.27
N LYS A 254 5.04 18.38 9.63
CA LYS A 254 3.79 19.06 9.26
C LYS A 254 3.62 19.21 7.75
N ILE A 255 4.70 19.53 7.04
CA ILE A 255 4.70 19.56 5.56
C ILE A 255 4.41 18.17 5.00
N MET A 256 5.04 17.12 5.54
CA MET A 256 4.82 15.75 5.09
C MET A 256 3.36 15.34 5.25
N GLN A 257 2.74 15.63 6.41
CA GLN A 257 1.32 15.38 6.65
C GLN A 257 0.42 16.05 5.60
N GLN A 258 0.70 17.30 5.22
CA GLN A 258 -0.05 17.97 4.16
C GLN A 258 0.19 17.34 2.78
N VAL A 259 1.41 16.90 2.49
CA VAL A 259 1.75 16.21 1.24
C VAL A 259 1.00 14.87 1.13
N GLU A 260 0.83 14.13 2.22
CA GLU A 260 0.03 12.89 2.21
C GLU A 260 -1.44 13.18 1.89
N LEU A 261 -2.01 14.25 2.45
CA LEU A 261 -3.38 14.68 2.10
C LEU A 261 -3.50 15.04 0.62
N PHE A 262 -2.46 15.64 0.03
CA PHE A 262 -2.41 15.92 -1.41
C PHE A 262 -2.29 14.64 -2.26
N ARG A 263 -1.46 13.67 -1.84
CA ARG A 263 -1.30 12.40 -2.56
C ARG A 263 -2.59 11.60 -2.63
N ARG A 264 -3.40 11.61 -1.58
CA ARG A 264 -4.74 10.98 -1.60
C ARG A 264 -5.64 11.54 -2.69
N GLU A 265 -5.65 12.87 -2.87
CA GLU A 265 -6.38 13.50 -3.97
C GLU A 265 -5.78 13.14 -5.34
N LYS A 266 -4.45 13.03 -5.42
CA LYS A 266 -3.75 12.60 -6.65
C LYS A 266 -4.07 11.17 -7.04
N LEU A 267 -4.25 10.25 -6.08
CA LEU A 267 -4.67 8.87 -6.38
C LEU A 267 -6.09 8.84 -6.95
N THR A 268 -6.99 9.64 -6.38
CA THR A 268 -8.34 9.82 -6.91
C THR A 268 -8.28 10.34 -8.35
N PHE A 269 -7.40 11.32 -8.60
CA PHE A 269 -7.14 11.84 -9.94
C PHE A 269 -6.63 10.79 -10.91
N ASP A 270 -5.61 10.01 -10.52
CA ASP A 270 -5.04 8.96 -11.37
C ASP A 270 -6.07 7.91 -11.74
N SER A 271 -6.88 7.48 -10.76
CA SER A 271 -7.94 6.49 -10.99
C SER A 271 -8.98 6.97 -12.00
N GLU A 272 -9.31 8.25 -11.98
CA GLU A 272 -10.29 8.84 -12.89
C GLU A 272 -9.71 9.03 -14.29
N VAL A 273 -8.46 9.49 -14.37
CA VAL A 273 -7.78 9.81 -15.63
C VAL A 273 -7.25 8.57 -16.35
N ALA A 274 -6.86 7.51 -15.64
CA ALA A 274 -6.31 6.27 -16.22
C ALA A 274 -7.32 5.51 -17.11
N LYS A 275 -8.62 5.77 -16.93
CA LYS A 275 -9.71 5.22 -17.75
C LYS A 275 -9.65 5.71 -19.20
N TRP A 276 -9.05 6.88 -19.42
CA TRP A 276 -9.16 7.62 -20.66
C TRP A 276 -7.84 7.61 -21.46
N ASP A 277 -7.96 7.36 -22.76
CA ASP A 277 -6.93 7.68 -23.73
C ASP A 277 -6.87 9.21 -23.87
N ASP A 278 -5.67 9.78 -23.73
CA ASP A 278 -5.43 11.21 -23.88
C ASP A 278 -5.23 11.65 -25.34
N THR A 279 -5.15 10.70 -26.27
CA THR A 279 -5.00 10.97 -27.71
C THR A 279 -6.25 11.65 -28.27
N GLY A 280 -6.21 12.97 -28.40
CA GLY A 280 -7.31 13.79 -28.90
C GLY A 280 -8.35 14.16 -27.84
N ASN A 281 -7.99 14.08 -26.55
CA ASN A 281 -8.81 14.58 -25.45
C ASN A 281 -8.03 15.64 -24.65
N ASP A 282 -8.20 16.89 -25.06
CA ASP A 282 -7.49 18.04 -24.47
C ASP A 282 -7.85 18.25 -22.99
N ILE A 283 -9.05 17.85 -22.55
CA ILE A 283 -9.44 17.90 -21.13
C ILE A 283 -8.54 16.97 -20.30
N ILE A 284 -8.35 15.73 -20.75
CA ILE A 284 -7.50 14.76 -20.06
C ILE A 284 -6.03 15.20 -20.11
N TYR A 285 -5.55 15.68 -21.25
CA TYR A 285 -4.20 16.20 -21.37
C TYR A 285 -3.93 17.37 -20.41
N LEU A 286 -4.81 18.37 -20.38
CA LEU A 286 -4.71 19.53 -19.50
C LEU A 286 -4.76 19.11 -18.03
N ALA A 287 -5.65 18.19 -17.68
CA ALA A 287 -5.75 17.62 -16.35
C ALA A 287 -4.42 16.98 -15.91
N LYS A 288 -3.82 16.11 -16.75
CA LYS A 288 -2.51 15.47 -16.48
C LYS A 288 -1.39 16.49 -16.35
N HIS A 289 -1.37 17.50 -17.22
CA HIS A 289 -0.39 18.58 -17.19
C HIS A 289 -0.48 19.41 -15.91
N MET A 290 -1.70 19.77 -15.46
CA MET A 290 -1.92 20.46 -14.19
C MET A 290 -1.49 19.60 -13.00
N CYS A 291 -1.80 18.30 -13.00
CA CYS A 291 -1.36 17.36 -11.97
C CYS A 291 0.17 17.29 -11.86
N MET A 292 0.87 17.18 -12.99
CA MET A 292 2.33 17.15 -13.03
C MET A 292 2.94 18.39 -12.36
N ILE A 293 2.46 19.59 -12.72
CA ILE A 293 3.00 20.83 -12.15
C ILE A 293 2.67 20.92 -10.65
N MET A 294 1.46 20.54 -10.22
CA MET A 294 1.10 20.52 -8.80
C MET A 294 2.02 19.59 -7.99
N MET A 295 2.39 18.42 -8.54
CA MET A 295 3.37 17.54 -7.90
C MET A 295 4.74 18.20 -7.77
N GLU A 296 5.26 18.85 -8.82
CA GLU A 296 6.53 19.58 -8.76
C GLU A 296 6.54 20.67 -7.69
N MET A 297 5.41 21.38 -7.53
CA MET A 297 5.23 22.40 -6.48
C MET A 297 5.20 21.80 -5.07
N THR A 298 4.57 20.63 -4.88
CA THR A 298 4.59 19.92 -3.58
C THR A 298 5.93 19.24 -3.27
N ASP A 299 6.70 18.88 -4.29
CA ASP A 299 8.07 18.39 -4.08
C ASP A 299 9.02 19.53 -3.69
N PHE A 300 8.82 20.72 -4.26
CA PHE A 300 9.56 21.92 -3.86
C PHE A 300 9.42 22.21 -2.36
N THR A 301 8.22 22.08 -1.78
CA THR A 301 8.01 22.31 -0.34
C THR A 301 8.73 21.30 0.54
N ARG A 302 9.19 20.18 -0.02
CA ARG A 302 10.01 19.16 0.68
C ARG A 302 11.50 19.35 0.46
N GLY A 303 11.93 20.42 -0.21
CA GLY A 303 13.32 20.66 -0.57
C GLY A 303 13.85 19.74 -1.68
N ARG A 304 12.97 19.15 -2.50
CA ARG A 304 13.33 18.27 -3.63
C ARG A 304 12.61 18.68 -4.91
N GLY A 305 12.72 17.88 -5.97
CA GLY A 305 12.06 18.15 -7.25
C GLY A 305 12.80 19.18 -8.12
N PRO A 306 12.24 19.52 -9.29
CA PRO A 306 12.94 20.28 -10.32
C PRO A 306 12.97 21.80 -10.08
N LEU A 307 12.00 22.35 -9.34
CA LEU A 307 11.90 23.79 -9.05
C LEU A 307 12.98 24.17 -8.03
N LYS A 308 13.79 25.19 -8.31
CA LYS A 308 14.91 25.58 -7.42
C LYS A 308 14.62 26.87 -6.67
N THR A 309 14.05 27.85 -7.36
CA THR A 309 13.84 29.21 -6.85
C THR A 309 12.35 29.50 -6.62
N THR A 310 12.03 30.53 -5.83
CA THR A 310 10.64 31.00 -5.71
C THR A 310 10.09 31.43 -7.09
N MET A 311 10.94 31.96 -7.96
CA MET A 311 10.55 32.33 -9.33
C MET A 311 10.09 31.11 -10.15
N ASP A 312 10.73 29.95 -9.98
CA ASP A 312 10.29 28.71 -10.63
C ASP A 312 8.89 28.30 -10.16
N VAL A 313 8.61 28.43 -8.86
CA VAL A 313 7.29 28.16 -8.26
C VAL A 313 6.23 29.13 -8.77
N ILE A 314 6.56 30.43 -8.87
CA ILE A 314 5.65 31.44 -9.46
C ILE A 314 5.35 31.11 -10.93
N ASN A 315 6.37 30.69 -11.70
CA ASN A 315 6.18 30.32 -13.10
C ASN A 315 5.38 29.01 -13.26
N ALA A 316 5.57 28.04 -12.36
CA ALA A 316 4.74 26.84 -12.27
C ALA A 316 3.26 27.20 -11.99
N ALA A 317 3.00 28.10 -11.04
CA ALA A 317 1.65 28.59 -10.75
C ALA A 317 1.00 29.30 -11.95
N LYS A 318 1.77 30.08 -12.72
CA LYS A 318 1.29 30.69 -13.98
C LYS A 318 0.90 29.63 -15.01
N LYS A 319 1.75 28.62 -15.23
CA LYS A 319 1.45 27.50 -16.14
C LYS A 319 0.18 26.73 -15.73
N ILE A 320 -0.04 26.53 -14.43
CA ILE A 320 -1.28 25.94 -13.91
C ILE A 320 -2.48 26.82 -14.24
N SER A 321 -2.39 28.13 -14.02
CA SER A 321 -3.47 29.08 -14.29
C SER A 321 -3.83 29.14 -15.79
N GLU A 322 -2.82 29.12 -16.67
CA GLU A 322 -3.02 29.03 -18.12
C GLU A 322 -3.72 27.73 -18.53
N ALA A 323 -3.30 26.59 -17.98
CA ALA A 323 -3.94 25.30 -18.23
C ALA A 323 -5.37 25.25 -17.68
N GLY A 324 -5.60 25.79 -16.48
CA GLY A 324 -6.93 25.89 -15.87
C GLY A 324 -7.89 26.75 -16.68
N THR A 325 -7.41 27.86 -17.27
CA THR A 325 -8.20 28.70 -18.17
C THR A 325 -8.58 27.98 -19.46
N LYS A 326 -7.66 27.20 -20.05
CA LYS A 326 -7.94 26.37 -21.22
C LYS A 326 -8.95 25.25 -20.90
N LEU A 327 -8.79 24.60 -19.75
CA LEU A 327 -9.69 23.56 -19.26
C LEU A 327 -11.10 24.12 -19.04
N ASP A 328 -11.21 25.30 -18.41
CA ASP A 328 -12.47 26.01 -18.22
C ASP A 328 -13.17 26.29 -19.55
N LYS A 329 -12.45 26.83 -20.54
CA LYS A 329 -13.02 27.13 -21.86
C LYS A 329 -13.60 25.89 -22.53
N LEU A 330 -12.82 24.80 -22.65
CA LEU A 330 -13.28 23.55 -23.29
C LEU A 330 -14.48 22.94 -22.56
N THR A 331 -14.45 22.99 -21.23
CA THR A 331 -15.50 22.40 -20.40
C THR A 331 -16.78 23.23 -20.43
N ARG A 332 -16.69 24.57 -20.53
CA ARG A 332 -17.87 25.43 -20.74
C ARG A 332 -18.56 25.14 -22.06
N GLU A 333 -17.80 24.92 -23.14
CA GLU A 333 -18.38 24.52 -24.43
C GLU A 333 -19.19 23.20 -24.30
N ILE A 334 -18.71 22.24 -23.49
CA ILE A 334 -19.46 21.01 -23.17
C ILE A 334 -20.70 21.32 -22.33
N ALA A 335 -20.58 22.18 -21.31
CA ALA A 335 -21.69 22.57 -20.46
C ALA A 335 -22.80 23.31 -21.24
N ASP A 336 -22.43 24.11 -22.23
CA ASP A 336 -23.37 24.86 -23.08
C ASP A 336 -24.17 23.93 -24.00
N GLN A 337 -23.55 22.84 -24.47
CA GLN A 337 -24.22 21.77 -25.23
C GLN A 337 -25.03 20.81 -24.35
N CYS A 338 -24.84 20.87 -23.02
CA CYS A 338 -25.59 20.07 -22.07
C CYS A 338 -26.96 20.74 -21.78
N PRO A 339 -28.09 20.01 -21.88
CA PRO A 339 -29.38 20.45 -21.37
C PRO A 339 -29.30 20.80 -19.88
N GLU A 340 -30.22 21.65 -19.44
CA GLU A 340 -30.29 22.04 -18.04
C GLU A 340 -30.52 20.81 -17.15
N SER A 341 -29.56 20.54 -16.27
CA SER A 341 -29.47 19.33 -15.47
C SER A 341 -28.63 19.57 -14.23
N SER A 342 -28.74 18.70 -13.22
CA SER A 342 -27.84 18.74 -12.05
C SER A 342 -26.38 18.62 -12.48
N THR A 343 -26.08 17.73 -13.44
CA THR A 343 -24.74 17.55 -14.02
C THR A 343 -24.16 18.86 -14.57
N LYS A 344 -24.95 19.65 -15.31
CA LYS A 344 -24.50 20.95 -15.84
C LYS A 344 -24.19 21.94 -14.71
N LYS A 345 -25.05 22.03 -13.70
CA LYS A 345 -24.86 22.91 -12.54
C LYS A 345 -23.60 22.53 -11.75
N ASP A 346 -23.41 21.23 -11.49
CA ASP A 346 -22.23 20.72 -10.80
C ASP A 346 -20.96 21.02 -11.60
N LEU A 347 -20.97 20.76 -12.91
CA LEU A 347 -19.84 21.04 -13.79
C LEU A 347 -19.43 22.52 -13.74
N LEU A 348 -20.39 23.45 -13.86
CA LEU A 348 -20.13 24.89 -13.78
C LEU A 348 -19.61 25.32 -12.39
N ALA A 349 -20.08 24.69 -11.31
CA ALA A 349 -19.59 24.96 -9.97
C ALA A 349 -18.12 24.51 -9.81
N TYR A 350 -17.74 23.35 -10.34
CA TYR A 350 -16.35 22.90 -10.32
C TYR A 350 -15.43 23.78 -11.16
N LEU A 351 -15.92 24.34 -12.27
CA LEU A 351 -15.18 25.33 -13.05
C LEU A 351 -14.90 26.62 -12.26
N GLN A 352 -15.87 27.11 -11.49
CA GLN A 352 -15.65 28.24 -10.59
C GLN A 352 -14.62 27.89 -9.50
N ARG A 353 -14.64 26.66 -8.98
CA ARG A 353 -13.64 26.18 -8.02
C ARG A 353 -12.24 26.09 -8.62
N ILE A 354 -12.09 25.65 -9.87
CA ILE A 354 -10.81 25.69 -10.58
C ILE A 354 -10.27 27.12 -10.63
N ALA A 355 -11.09 28.08 -11.06
CA ALA A 355 -10.67 29.49 -11.14
C ALA A 355 -10.22 30.03 -9.76
N LEU A 356 -10.97 29.74 -8.70
CA LEU A 356 -10.64 30.10 -7.32
C LEU A 356 -9.29 29.50 -6.88
N TYR A 357 -9.10 28.19 -7.06
CA TYR A 357 -7.90 27.51 -6.57
C TYR A 357 -6.66 27.80 -7.43
N CYS A 358 -6.82 28.05 -8.73
CA CYS A 358 -5.74 28.59 -9.56
C CYS A 358 -5.27 29.95 -9.04
N HIS A 359 -6.19 30.83 -8.65
CA HIS A 359 -5.84 32.11 -8.04
C HIS A 359 -5.15 31.93 -6.68
N GLN A 360 -5.65 31.02 -5.85
CA GLN A 360 -5.06 30.70 -4.55
C GLN A 360 -3.60 30.21 -4.70
N ILE A 361 -3.33 29.29 -5.63
CA ILE A 361 -1.97 28.80 -5.91
C ILE A 361 -1.05 29.95 -6.37
N GLN A 362 -1.55 30.90 -7.16
CA GLN A 362 -0.76 32.07 -7.56
C GLN A 362 -0.40 32.97 -6.38
N ILE A 363 -1.29 33.13 -5.40
CA ILE A 363 -1.01 33.90 -4.19
C ILE A 363 0.02 33.17 -3.34
N THR A 364 -0.21 31.88 -3.04
CA THR A 364 0.67 31.10 -2.17
C THR A 364 2.06 30.89 -2.80
N SER A 365 2.17 30.83 -4.13
CA SER A 365 3.47 30.69 -4.81
C SER A 365 4.39 31.91 -4.71
N LYS A 366 3.86 33.08 -4.35
CA LYS A 366 4.65 34.34 -4.25
C LYS A 366 5.29 34.52 -2.88
N VAL A 367 4.89 33.73 -1.88
CA VAL A 367 5.42 33.85 -0.52
C VAL A 367 6.77 33.16 -0.47
N LYS A 368 7.80 33.92 -0.09
CA LYS A 368 9.16 33.40 0.12
C LYS A 368 9.28 32.89 1.55
N ALA A 369 10.01 31.80 1.73
CA ALA A 369 10.47 31.39 3.05
C ALA A 369 11.47 32.44 3.54
N ASP A 370 11.27 32.92 4.76
CA ASP A 370 12.23 33.81 5.42
C ASP A 370 13.37 32.97 6.01
N VAL A 371 14.59 33.48 5.87
CA VAL A 371 15.82 32.77 6.24
C VAL A 371 16.68 33.71 7.04
N GLN A 372 17.04 33.33 8.25
CA GLN A 372 17.84 34.13 9.16
C GLN A 372 19.06 33.33 9.61
N ASN A 373 20.20 34.00 9.74
CA ASN A 373 21.40 33.41 10.34
C ASN A 373 21.56 33.99 11.75
N ILE A 374 21.30 33.17 12.77
CA ILE A 374 21.46 33.55 14.17
C ILE A 374 22.59 32.71 14.75
N SER A 375 23.69 33.36 15.13
CA SER A 375 24.83 32.71 15.78
C SER A 375 25.45 31.54 14.97
N GLY A 376 25.36 31.57 13.63
CA GLY A 376 25.88 30.52 12.75
C GLY A 376 24.87 29.41 12.42
N GLU A 377 23.68 29.44 13.01
CA GLU A 377 22.58 28.53 12.72
C GLU A 377 21.57 29.19 11.75
N LEU A 378 21.14 28.43 10.74
CA LEU A 378 20.19 28.90 9.73
C LEU A 378 18.77 28.53 10.17
N ILE A 379 17.97 29.54 10.48
CA ILE A 379 16.56 29.40 10.85
C ILE A 379 15.71 29.74 9.62
N VAL A 380 14.83 28.82 9.22
CA VAL A 380 13.96 28.97 8.05
C VAL A 380 12.50 28.97 8.50
N SER A 381 11.79 30.08 8.26
CA SER A 381 10.37 30.25 8.56
C SER A 381 9.57 30.23 7.25
N GLY A 382 9.13 29.04 6.86
CA GLY A 382 8.38 28.80 5.61
C GLY A 382 7.18 27.86 5.75
N LEU A 383 6.85 27.42 6.97
CA LEU A 383 5.82 26.40 7.21
C LEU A 383 4.44 26.81 6.68
N ASP A 384 3.94 27.98 7.08
CA ASP A 384 2.59 28.44 6.71
C ASP A 384 2.46 28.63 5.19
N SER A 385 3.51 29.15 4.55
CA SER A 385 3.55 29.29 3.09
C SER A 385 3.55 27.94 2.38
N ALA A 386 4.34 26.98 2.87
CA ALA A 386 4.45 25.66 2.28
C ALA A 386 3.16 24.85 2.43
N THR A 387 2.58 24.83 3.64
CA THR A 387 1.31 24.13 3.92
C THR A 387 0.15 24.76 3.17
N SER A 388 0.08 26.09 3.07
CA SER A 388 -0.93 26.80 2.27
C SER A 388 -0.81 26.48 0.78
N LEU A 389 0.41 26.38 0.25
CA LEU A 389 0.65 26.02 -1.15
C LEU A 389 0.18 24.58 -1.44
N ILE A 390 0.51 23.63 -0.56
CA ILE A 390 0.07 22.23 -0.68
C ILE A 390 -1.45 22.13 -0.61
N GLN A 391 -2.07 22.84 0.34
CA GLN A 391 -3.52 22.83 0.52
C GLN A 391 -4.25 23.45 -0.69
N ALA A 392 -3.69 24.49 -1.31
CA ALA A 392 -4.21 25.06 -2.55
C ALA A 392 -4.09 24.08 -3.72
N ALA A 393 -2.94 23.39 -3.85
CA ALA A 393 -2.72 22.35 -4.86
C ALA A 393 -3.70 21.17 -4.69
N LYS A 394 -3.93 20.71 -3.46
CA LYS A 394 -4.87 19.65 -3.12
C LYS A 394 -6.30 20.01 -3.55
N ASN A 395 -6.74 21.22 -3.18
CA ASN A 395 -8.07 21.71 -3.54
C ASN A 395 -8.26 21.83 -5.05
N LEU A 396 -7.22 22.30 -5.77
CA LEU A 396 -7.25 22.35 -7.22
C LEU A 396 -7.31 20.95 -7.83
N MET A 397 -6.52 19.98 -7.34
CA MET A 397 -6.54 18.60 -7.80
C MET A 397 -7.96 18.02 -7.73
N ASN A 398 -8.61 18.14 -6.56
CA ASN A 398 -9.98 17.67 -6.35
C ASN A 398 -10.97 18.31 -7.37
N ALA A 399 -10.89 19.62 -7.58
CA ALA A 399 -11.74 20.31 -8.54
C ALA A 399 -11.50 19.84 -9.99
N VAL A 400 -10.25 19.56 -10.37
CA VAL A 400 -9.90 19.02 -11.69
C VAL A 400 -10.47 17.61 -11.88
N VAL A 401 -10.39 16.72 -10.88
CA VAL A 401 -10.97 15.36 -10.94
C VAL A 401 -12.46 15.41 -11.25
N TYR A 402 -13.22 16.18 -10.48
CA TYR A 402 -14.66 16.28 -10.69
C TYR A 402 -15.00 16.95 -12.01
N THR A 403 -14.19 17.92 -12.45
CA THR A 403 -14.36 18.55 -13.77
C THR A 403 -14.21 17.52 -14.89
N VAL A 404 -13.21 16.64 -14.84
CA VAL A 404 -13.05 15.53 -15.81
C VAL A 404 -14.28 14.62 -15.78
N LYS A 405 -14.68 14.14 -14.59
CA LYS A 405 -15.81 13.22 -14.41
C LYS A 405 -17.13 13.80 -14.95
N TYR A 406 -17.46 15.03 -14.57
CA TYR A 406 -18.71 15.67 -15.00
C TYR A 406 -18.66 16.12 -16.46
N SER A 407 -17.48 16.45 -17.01
CA SER A 407 -17.31 16.68 -18.45
C SER A 407 -17.64 15.43 -19.26
N TYR A 408 -17.18 14.25 -18.81
CA TYR A 408 -17.53 12.98 -19.44
C TYR A 408 -19.05 12.73 -19.41
N VAL A 409 -19.68 12.87 -18.25
CA VAL A 409 -21.13 12.65 -18.11
C VAL A 409 -21.92 13.63 -18.98
N ALA A 410 -21.57 14.92 -18.97
CA ALA A 410 -22.26 15.94 -19.74
C ALA A 410 -22.18 15.69 -21.26
N SER A 411 -21.00 15.31 -21.75
CA SER A 411 -20.72 15.11 -23.18
C SER A 411 -21.18 13.75 -23.73
N THR A 412 -21.49 12.76 -22.89
CA THR A 412 -21.94 11.43 -23.34
C THR A 412 -23.41 11.14 -23.08
N LYS A 413 -23.93 11.60 -21.94
CA LYS A 413 -25.30 11.26 -21.51
C LYS A 413 -26.37 12.12 -22.20
N TYR A 414 -26.07 13.37 -22.50
CA TYR A 414 -27.07 14.33 -22.99
C TYR A 414 -26.89 14.75 -24.45
N THR A 415 -25.94 14.11 -25.14
CA THR A 415 -25.71 14.34 -26.58
C THR A 415 -26.75 13.58 -27.39
N ARG A 416 -27.93 14.19 -27.59
CA ARG A 416 -28.79 14.04 -28.79
C ARG A 416 -30.07 14.86 -28.69
N GLN A 417 -30.12 15.97 -29.44
CA GLN A 417 -31.24 16.40 -30.31
C GLN A 417 -30.78 17.62 -31.10
N GLY A 418 -30.08 17.41 -32.22
CA GLY A 418 -29.67 18.49 -33.12
C GLY A 418 -28.26 18.29 -33.70
N THR A 419 -28.08 18.72 -34.94
CA THR A 419 -26.87 18.63 -35.77
C THR A 419 -25.63 19.26 -35.11
N VAL A 420 -24.88 18.49 -34.31
CA VAL A 420 -23.52 18.88 -33.91
C VAL A 420 -22.54 18.16 -34.83
N SER A 421 -21.78 18.95 -35.61
CA SER A 421 -20.95 18.45 -36.71
C SER A 421 -19.70 17.68 -36.25
N SER A 422 -19.24 17.85 -35.01
CA SER A 422 -18.11 17.12 -34.39
C SER A 422 -18.16 17.29 -32.86
N PRO A 423 -17.80 16.26 -32.06
CA PRO A 423 -17.70 16.39 -30.59
C PRO A 423 -16.48 17.26 -30.19
N ILE A 424 -16.63 18.09 -29.15
CA ILE A 424 -15.57 18.99 -28.64
C ILE A 424 -14.33 18.21 -28.17
N VAL A 425 -14.57 17.11 -27.46
CA VAL A 425 -13.54 16.15 -27.04
C VAL A 425 -14.04 14.73 -27.30
N VAL A 426 -13.12 13.81 -27.58
CA VAL A 426 -13.46 12.41 -27.80
C VAL A 426 -13.10 11.60 -26.56
N TRP A 427 -14.10 10.98 -25.95
CA TRP A 427 -13.91 10.06 -24.83
C TRP A 427 -13.66 8.65 -25.35
N LYS A 428 -12.38 8.27 -25.37
CA LYS A 428 -11.96 6.90 -25.68
C LYS A 428 -11.49 6.24 -24.40
N MET A 429 -12.06 5.09 -24.10
CA MET A 429 -11.48 4.23 -23.06
C MET A 429 -10.09 3.80 -23.52
N LYS A 430 -9.11 3.90 -22.61
CA LYS A 430 -7.77 3.40 -22.87
C LYS A 430 -7.85 1.88 -23.01
N ALA A 431 -7.32 1.35 -24.12
CA ALA A 431 -7.22 -0.10 -24.28
C ALA A 431 -6.36 -0.67 -23.13
N PRO A 432 -6.73 -1.80 -22.51
CA PRO A 432 -5.90 -2.43 -21.50
C PRO A 432 -4.52 -2.69 -22.09
N GLU A 433 -3.46 -2.14 -21.50
CA GLU A 433 -2.11 -2.38 -21.99
C GLU A 433 -1.83 -3.88 -21.93
N LYS A 434 -1.42 -4.44 -23.09
CA LYS A 434 -0.97 -5.83 -23.15
C LYS A 434 0.30 -5.93 -22.32
N LYS A 435 0.18 -6.52 -21.14
CA LYS A 435 1.33 -6.87 -20.32
C LYS A 435 2.22 -7.84 -21.10
N PRO A 436 3.53 -7.57 -21.27
CA PRO A 436 4.44 -8.52 -21.89
C PRO A 436 4.32 -9.87 -21.18
N LEU A 437 4.02 -10.93 -21.92
CA LEU A 437 3.93 -12.30 -21.40
C LEU A 437 5.28 -12.77 -20.81
N VAL A 438 6.38 -12.14 -21.25
CA VAL A 438 7.74 -12.38 -20.79
C VAL A 438 8.44 -11.02 -20.68
N ARG A 439 9.14 -10.76 -19.57
CA ARG A 439 9.99 -9.58 -19.42
C ARG A 439 11.16 -9.71 -20.42
N PRO A 440 11.49 -8.69 -21.23
CA PRO A 440 12.77 -8.67 -21.94
C PRO A 440 13.90 -8.77 -20.90
N GLU A 441 14.68 -9.83 -20.94
CA GLU A 441 15.85 -9.98 -20.06
C GLU A 441 16.80 -8.79 -20.26
N LYS A 442 17.29 -8.22 -19.16
CA LYS A 442 18.26 -7.13 -19.24
C LYS A 442 19.56 -7.68 -19.83
N PRO A 443 20.31 -6.92 -20.66
CA PRO A 443 21.59 -7.38 -21.24
C PRO A 443 22.63 -7.81 -20.18
N GLU A 444 22.46 -7.38 -18.93
CA GLU A 444 23.29 -7.77 -17.79
C GLU A 444 23.05 -9.22 -17.32
N GLU A 445 21.87 -9.80 -17.58
CA GLU A 445 21.51 -11.17 -17.21
C GLU A 445 21.98 -12.21 -18.25
N VAL A 446 22.28 -11.79 -19.49
CA VAL A 446 22.77 -12.67 -20.56
C VAL A 446 24.29 -12.94 -20.45
N ARG A 447 25.03 -12.13 -19.68
CA ARG A 447 26.41 -12.45 -19.32
C ARG A 447 26.41 -13.29 -18.06
N ALA A 448 26.08 -14.57 -18.22
CA ALA A 448 26.39 -15.60 -17.24
C ALA A 448 27.83 -15.39 -16.73
N LYS A 449 27.97 -15.03 -15.44
CA LYS A 449 29.24 -15.12 -14.73
C LYS A 449 29.65 -16.59 -14.77
N VAL A 450 30.49 -16.95 -15.73
CA VAL A 450 31.26 -18.20 -15.69
C VAL A 450 32.08 -18.14 -14.41
N ARG A 451 31.63 -18.84 -13.37
CA ARG A 451 32.39 -19.07 -12.14
C ARG A 451 33.69 -19.77 -12.56
N ARG A 452 34.79 -19.02 -12.60
CA ARG A 452 36.13 -19.57 -12.65
C ARG A 452 36.28 -20.45 -11.41
N ALA A 453 36.53 -21.75 -11.61
CA ALA A 453 36.79 -22.69 -10.53
C ALA A 453 37.88 -22.12 -9.60
N SER A 454 37.64 -22.16 -8.29
CA SER A 454 38.63 -21.79 -7.28
C SER A 454 39.90 -22.62 -7.47
N GLN A 455 41.01 -21.96 -7.77
CA GLN A 455 42.32 -22.58 -7.63
C GLN A 455 42.52 -22.92 -6.14
N LYS A 456 42.73 -24.20 -5.85
CA LYS A 456 43.15 -24.69 -4.53
C LYS A 456 44.38 -23.91 -4.08
N LYS A 457 44.24 -23.07 -3.04
CA LYS A 457 45.38 -22.64 -2.22
C LYS A 457 45.81 -23.84 -1.37
N THR A 458 47.01 -24.36 -1.62
CA THR A 458 47.71 -25.26 -0.69
C THR A 458 48.07 -24.47 0.56
N GLN A 459 47.32 -24.68 1.64
CA GLN A 459 47.67 -24.14 2.96
C GLN A 459 48.72 -25.03 3.62
N ASN A 460 49.77 -24.41 4.16
CA ASN A 460 50.94 -25.08 4.74
C ASN A 460 50.52 -25.73 6.09
N PRO A 461 50.69 -27.06 6.29
CA PRO A 461 50.08 -27.80 7.40
C PRO A 461 50.50 -27.37 8.80
N VAL A 462 51.60 -26.63 8.94
CA VAL A 462 52.07 -26.13 10.24
C VAL A 462 51.20 -24.99 10.78
N HIS A 463 50.55 -24.22 9.90
CA HIS A 463 49.76 -23.04 10.31
C HIS A 463 48.31 -23.39 10.69
N ALA A 464 47.81 -24.55 10.28
CA ALA A 464 46.48 -25.04 10.65
C ALA A 464 46.45 -25.73 12.02
N LEU A 465 47.62 -26.07 12.58
CA LEU A 465 47.75 -26.77 13.87
C LEU A 465 48.05 -25.81 15.05
N SER A 466 48.37 -24.54 14.78
CA SER A 466 48.61 -23.55 15.85
C SER A 466 47.32 -22.94 16.41
N GLU A 467 46.17 -23.12 15.75
CA GLU A 467 44.88 -22.59 16.21
C GLU A 467 44.18 -23.50 17.24
N PHE A 468 44.78 -24.62 17.65
CA PHE A 468 44.18 -25.61 18.57
C PHE A 468 44.95 -25.85 19.88
N GLN A 469 45.87 -24.96 20.30
CA GLN A 469 46.49 -25.09 21.64
C GLN A 469 45.72 -24.28 22.70
N SER A 470 45.22 -24.97 23.71
CA SER A 470 44.48 -24.42 24.87
C SER A 470 45.39 -23.75 25.90
N PRO A 471 44.90 -22.78 26.70
CA PRO A 471 45.71 -21.98 27.60
C PRO A 471 45.93 -22.69 28.95
N THR A 472 46.87 -23.62 28.99
CA THR A 472 47.53 -24.05 30.23
C THR A 472 48.97 -24.37 29.88
N ASP A 473 49.81 -23.33 29.97
CA ASP A 473 51.24 -23.36 30.34
C ASP A 473 51.88 -22.04 29.89
N ALA A 474 51.67 -21.00 30.71
CA ALA A 474 52.57 -19.86 30.78
C ALA A 474 52.93 -19.69 32.25
N VAL A 475 54.17 -20.05 32.56
CA VAL A 475 54.87 -19.79 33.84
C VAL A 475 55.02 -18.29 34.06
#